data_AF-V4XKW9-F1
#
_entry.id   AF-V4XKW9-F1
#
_cell.length_a   1.000
_cell.length_b   1.000
_cell.length_c   1.000
_cell.angle_alpha   90.00
_cell.angle_beta   90.00
_cell.angle_gamma   90.00
#
_symmetry.space_group_name_H-M   'P 1'
#
loop_
_entity.id
_entity.type
_entity.pdbx_description
1 polymer ?
#
loop_
_entity_poly.entity_id
_entity_poly.type
_entity_poly.pdbx_seq_one_letter_code
_entity_poly.pdbx_strand_id
1 'polypeptide(L)'
;MVGHDLDRSLGLYPTMMISMGAMIGSGIFVLPALGYKKAGTAVILAYVLAAIVVLPAALSKAEMATAMPESGGTYLYIDRALGPLLGTIAGIGAWFSLVFKARSRWSDSARISCCLRRSHRVRWCTSDSRSGRSSSR
;
A
#
# COMPACT_ATOMS: atom_id res chain seq x y z
N MET A 1 14.01 19.96 -29.39
CA MET A 1 13.04 19.67 -28.31
C MET A 1 13.74 20.01 -27.01
N VAL A 2 13.40 21.15 -26.40
CA VAL A 2 13.98 21.58 -25.12
C VAL A 2 13.47 20.62 -24.04
N GLY A 3 14.28 19.64 -23.67
CA GLY A 3 14.08 18.91 -22.42
C GLY A 3 14.65 19.79 -21.32
N HIS A 4 13.81 20.36 -20.47
CA HIS A 4 14.28 20.97 -19.23
C HIS A 4 14.89 19.85 -18.38
N ASP A 5 16.23 19.85 -18.28
CA ASP A 5 17.01 19.05 -17.35
C ASP A 5 16.66 19.50 -15.94
N LEU A 6 15.65 18.85 -15.36
CA LEU A 6 15.29 19.04 -13.97
C LEU A 6 16.18 18.08 -13.19
N ASP A 7 17.21 18.61 -12.54
CA ASP A 7 17.80 18.02 -11.35
C ASP A 7 16.70 17.92 -10.29
N ARG A 8 15.87 16.86 -10.38
CA ARG A 8 14.74 16.64 -9.46
C ARG A 8 15.29 16.07 -8.15
N SER A 9 16.08 16.88 -7.47
CA SER A 9 16.44 16.66 -6.08
C SER A 9 15.21 16.93 -5.21
N LEU A 10 14.57 15.86 -4.74
CA LEU A 10 13.51 15.96 -3.75
C LEU A 10 14.16 16.35 -2.42
N GLY A 11 13.86 17.55 -1.92
CA GLY A 11 14.31 17.98 -0.60
C GLY A 11 13.84 17.06 0.54
N LEU A 12 14.31 17.31 1.76
CA LEU A 12 13.99 16.48 2.93
C LEU A 12 12.47 16.38 3.19
N TYR A 13 11.77 17.52 3.12
CA TYR A 13 10.33 17.61 3.36
C TYR A 13 9.47 16.79 2.38
N PRO A 14 9.59 16.98 1.05
CA PRO A 14 8.80 16.19 0.10
C PRO A 14 9.13 14.70 0.17
N THR A 15 10.40 14.33 0.41
CA THR A 15 10.80 12.93 0.58
C THR A 15 10.15 12.29 1.81
N MET A 16 10.15 12.99 2.95
CA MET A 16 9.47 12.53 4.16
C MET A 16 7.96 12.40 3.95
N MET A 17 7.32 13.36 3.29
CA MET A 17 5.88 13.28 3.01
C MET A 17 5.49 12.10 2.12
N ILE A 18 6.28 11.83 1.08
CA ILE A 18 6.06 10.66 0.20
C ILE A 18 6.20 9.36 1.01
N SER A 19 7.23 9.27 1.86
CA SER A 19 7.44 8.08 2.70
C SER A 19 6.31 7.85 3.72
N MET A 20 5.83 8.91 4.37
CA MET A 20 4.70 8.85 5.30
C MET A 20 3.41 8.47 4.57
N GLY A 21 3.16 9.02 3.37
CA GLY A 21 2.02 8.64 2.54
C GLY A 21 2.04 7.16 2.15
N ALA A 22 3.21 6.64 1.79
CA ALA A 22 3.38 5.22 1.47
C ALA A 22 3.16 4.29 2.67
N MET A 23 3.58 4.69 3.89
CA MET A 23 3.37 3.89 5.11
C MET A 23 1.93 3.97 5.64
N ILE A 24 1.37 5.18 5.74
CA ILE A 24 0.03 5.40 6.30
C ILE A 24 -1.03 4.77 5.38
N GLY A 25 -0.85 4.83 4.05
CA GLY A 25 -1.76 4.41 3.00
C GLY A 25 -2.76 3.30 3.37
N SER A 26 -2.49 2.05 2.98
CA SER A 26 -3.41 0.93 3.29
C SER A 26 -3.08 0.22 4.61
N GLY A 27 -1.92 0.49 5.20
CA GLY A 27 -1.41 -0.24 6.35
C GLY A 27 -2.25 0.00 7.60
N ILE A 28 -2.46 1.28 7.96
CA ILE A 28 -3.11 1.64 9.22
C ILE A 28 -4.60 1.29 9.26
N PHE A 29 -5.28 1.23 8.11
CA PHE A 29 -6.72 0.95 8.08
C PHE A 29 -7.06 -0.53 8.02
N VAL A 30 -6.16 -1.35 7.46
CA VAL A 30 -6.44 -2.77 7.17
C VAL A 30 -5.90 -3.69 8.26
N LEU A 31 -4.70 -3.40 8.77
CA LEU A 31 -4.06 -4.27 9.76
C LEU A 31 -4.78 -4.28 11.12
N PRO A 32 -5.30 -3.15 11.67
CA PRO A 32 -6.05 -3.19 12.92
C PRO A 32 -7.35 -3.95 12.80
N ALA A 33 -8.05 -3.86 11.65
CA ALA A 33 -9.29 -4.58 11.41
C ALA A 33 -9.09 -6.11 11.40
N LEU A 34 -7.95 -6.58 10.89
CA LEU A 34 -7.58 -8.01 10.91
C LEU A 34 -6.96 -8.43 12.25
N GLY A 35 -6.15 -7.57 12.85
CA GLY A 35 -5.51 -7.79 14.14
C GLY A 35 -6.53 -7.90 15.26
N TYR A 36 -7.54 -7.04 15.28
CA TYR A 36 -8.58 -7.05 16.32
C TYR A 36 -9.37 -8.36 16.33
N LYS A 37 -9.63 -8.95 15.15
CA LYS A 37 -10.28 -10.27 15.06
C LYS A 37 -9.44 -11.41 15.64
N LYS A 38 -8.12 -11.28 15.68
CA LYS A 38 -7.20 -12.33 16.18
C LYS A 38 -6.74 -12.10 17.62
N ALA A 39 -6.49 -10.85 18.01
CA ALA A 39 -5.84 -10.49 19.27
C ALA A 39 -6.67 -9.57 20.17
N GLY A 40 -7.86 -9.12 19.72
CA GLY A 40 -8.75 -8.27 20.51
C GLY A 40 -8.08 -6.95 20.94
N THR A 41 -8.11 -6.64 22.23
CA THR A 41 -7.50 -5.43 22.81
C THR A 41 -5.97 -5.48 22.86
N ALA A 42 -5.36 -6.66 22.75
CA ALA A 42 -3.90 -6.83 22.79
C ALA A 42 -3.18 -6.39 21.49
N VAL A 43 -3.93 -5.93 20.47
CA VAL A 43 -3.37 -5.46 19.20
C VAL A 43 -2.39 -4.29 19.40
N ILE A 44 -2.64 -3.41 20.36
CA ILE A 44 -1.74 -2.28 20.66
C ILE A 44 -0.36 -2.79 21.09
N LEU A 45 -0.31 -3.81 21.95
CA LEU A 45 0.95 -4.45 22.37
C LEU A 45 1.67 -5.10 21.18
N ALA A 46 0.94 -5.76 20.28
CA ALA A 46 1.51 -6.34 19.08
C ALA A 46 2.14 -5.28 18.16
N TYR A 47 1.52 -4.09 18.03
CA TYR A 47 2.08 -2.98 17.27
C TYR A 47 3.34 -2.38 17.91
N VAL A 48 3.36 -2.24 19.23
CA VAL A 48 4.54 -1.74 19.96
C VAL A 48 5.71 -2.71 19.79
N LEU A 49 5.48 -4.02 19.95
CA LEU A 49 6.50 -5.04 19.71
C LEU A 49 6.99 -5.04 18.27
N ALA A 50 6.08 -4.92 17.29
CA ALA A 50 6.46 -4.83 15.88
C ALA A 50 7.32 -3.59 15.59
N ALA A 51 7.00 -2.43 16.18
CA ALA A 51 7.79 -1.22 16.04
C ALA A 51 9.21 -1.40 16.59
N ILE A 52 9.35 -2.00 17.78
CA ILE A 52 10.66 -2.26 18.40
C ILE A 52 11.51 -3.17 17.51
N VAL A 53 10.93 -4.22 16.91
CA VAL A 53 11.65 -5.14 16.01
C VAL A 53 12.07 -4.47 14.70
N VAL A 54 11.29 -3.50 14.20
CA VAL A 54 11.59 -2.81 12.93
C VAL A 54 12.64 -1.70 13.09
N LEU A 55 12.76 -1.08 14.27
CA LEU A 55 13.75 -0.02 14.53
C LEU A 55 15.19 -0.37 14.11
N PRO A 56 15.80 -1.51 14.51
CA PRO A 56 17.16 -1.84 14.09
C PRO A 56 17.28 -2.04 12.58
N ALA A 57 16.25 -2.62 11.92
CA ALA A 57 16.23 -2.77 10.47
C ALA A 57 16.12 -1.42 9.74
N ALA A 58 15.38 -0.45 10.31
CA ALA A 58 15.26 0.89 9.76
C ALA A 58 16.58 1.68 9.87
N LEU A 59 17.28 1.57 11.01
CA LEU A 59 18.59 2.19 11.23
C LEU A 59 19.64 1.66 10.25
N SER A 60 19.72 0.33 10.08
CA SER A 60 20.64 -0.27 9.10
C SER A 60 20.35 0.19 7.65
N LYS A 61 19.09 0.38 7.29
CA LYS A 61 18.73 0.96 5.98
C LYS A 61 19.10 2.44 5.86
N ALA A 62 19.01 3.20 6.95
CA ALA A 62 19.41 4.61 6.95
C ALA A 62 20.92 4.77 6.72
N GLU A 63 21.75 3.93 7.35
CA GLU A 63 23.20 3.93 7.14
C GLU A 63 23.56 3.67 5.67
N MET A 64 22.93 2.66 5.05
CA MET A 64 23.10 2.33 3.63
C MET A 64 22.66 3.47 2.70
N ALA A 65 21.55 4.15 3.03
CA ALA A 65 21.05 5.28 2.26
C ALA A 65 22.00 6.49 2.30
N THR A 66 22.68 6.72 3.43
CA THR A 66 23.69 7.80 3.54
C THR A 66 25.02 7.44 2.88
N ALA A 67 25.41 6.16 2.90
CA ALA A 67 26.65 5.69 2.30
C ALA A 67 26.60 5.71 0.76
N MET A 68 25.41 5.57 0.16
CA MET A 68 25.24 5.48 -1.29
C MET A 68 24.01 6.29 -1.74
N PRO A 69 24.13 7.62 -1.94
CA PRO A 69 23.03 8.49 -2.35
C PRO A 69 22.78 8.42 -3.86
N GLU A 70 22.63 7.21 -4.39
CA GLU A 70 22.40 6.94 -5.81
C GLU A 70 20.96 6.50 -6.07
N SER A 71 20.46 6.83 -7.26
CA SER A 71 19.08 6.57 -7.68
C SER A 71 18.87 5.08 -8.04
N GLY A 72 18.62 4.22 -7.05
CA GLY A 72 18.33 2.80 -7.32
C GLY A 72 17.76 1.95 -6.17
N GLY A 73 17.69 2.48 -4.96
CA GLY A 73 17.08 1.79 -3.81
C GLY A 73 17.71 0.42 -3.52
N THR A 74 16.90 -0.55 -3.08
CA THR A 74 17.38 -1.88 -2.65
C THR A 74 18.14 -2.64 -3.72
N TYR A 75 17.81 -2.43 -5.00
CA TYR A 75 18.52 -3.04 -6.13
C TYR A 75 20.01 -2.67 -6.12
N LEU A 76 20.29 -1.38 -5.93
CA LEU A 76 21.64 -0.81 -6.04
C LEU A 76 22.54 -1.26 -4.88
N TYR A 77 21.97 -1.49 -3.70
CA TYR A 77 22.68 -2.07 -2.56
C TYR A 77 23.10 -3.53 -2.82
N ILE A 78 22.23 -4.31 -3.48
CA ILE A 78 22.49 -5.72 -3.79
C ILE A 78 23.48 -5.83 -4.96
N ASP A 79 23.32 -4.97 -5.98
CA ASP A 79 24.21 -4.89 -7.14
C ASP A 79 25.66 -4.61 -6.73
N ARG A 80 25.89 -3.66 -5.80
CA ARG A 80 27.23 -3.38 -5.27
C ARG A 80 27.80 -4.44 -4.35
N ALA A 81 26.96 -5.14 -3.58
CA ALA A 81 27.43 -6.14 -2.61
C ALA A 81 27.75 -7.50 -3.25
N LEU A 82 26.98 -7.89 -4.27
CA LEU A 82 26.93 -9.27 -4.79
C LEU A 82 27.15 -9.37 -6.31
N GLY A 83 27.24 -8.23 -7.01
CA GLY A 83 27.46 -8.16 -8.45
C GLY A 83 26.18 -8.04 -9.29
N PRO A 84 26.33 -7.71 -10.59
CA PRO A 84 25.23 -7.25 -11.45
C PRO A 84 24.16 -8.32 -11.76
N LEU A 85 24.53 -9.60 -11.77
CA LEU A 85 23.59 -10.70 -11.97
C LEU A 85 22.63 -10.87 -10.78
N LEU A 86 23.12 -10.68 -9.55
CA LEU A 86 22.29 -10.82 -8.35
C LEU A 86 21.44 -9.56 -8.10
N GLY A 87 21.94 -8.38 -8.49
CA GLY A 87 21.15 -7.15 -8.53
C GLY A 87 19.88 -7.30 -9.36
N THR A 88 20.00 -7.75 -10.62
CA THR A 88 18.85 -7.95 -11.54
C THR A 88 17.81 -8.92 -11.04
N ILE A 89 18.24 -10.04 -10.44
CA ILE A 89 17.30 -11.02 -9.83
C ILE A 89 16.56 -10.39 -8.65
N ALA A 90 17.23 -9.64 -7.79
CA ALA A 90 16.60 -8.99 -6.65
C ALA A 90 15.61 -7.88 -7.07
N GLY A 91 15.94 -7.11 -8.12
CA GLY A 91 15.04 -6.11 -8.69
C GLY A 91 13.76 -6.73 -9.25
N ILE A 92 13.90 -7.80 -10.03
CA ILE A 92 12.77 -8.55 -10.58
C ILE A 92 11.95 -9.20 -9.45
N GLY A 93 12.60 -9.79 -8.45
CA GLY A 93 11.94 -10.37 -7.28
C GLY A 93 11.14 -9.36 -6.44
N ALA A 94 11.69 -8.16 -6.24
CA ALA A 94 10.99 -7.07 -5.57
C ALA A 94 9.75 -6.62 -6.38
N TRP A 95 9.88 -6.52 -7.70
CA TRP A 95 8.76 -6.17 -8.57
C TRP A 95 7.64 -7.22 -8.52
N PHE A 96 7.98 -8.52 -8.65
CA PHE A 96 7.00 -9.60 -8.53
C PHE A 96 6.31 -9.63 -7.16
N SER A 97 7.05 -9.36 -6.08
CA SER A 97 6.50 -9.28 -4.73
C SER A 97 5.45 -8.18 -4.60
N LEU A 98 5.71 -7.01 -5.18
CA LEU A 98 4.77 -5.88 -5.20
C LEU A 98 3.51 -6.21 -6.02
N VAL A 99 3.68 -6.84 -7.19
CA VAL A 99 2.56 -7.28 -8.03
C VAL A 99 1.70 -8.32 -7.31
N PHE A 100 2.31 -9.28 -6.61
CA PHE A 100 1.58 -10.31 -5.87
C PHE A 100 0.82 -9.72 -4.66
N LYS A 101 1.45 -8.79 -3.94
CA LYS A 101 0.79 -8.04 -2.85
C LYS A 101 -0.38 -7.22 -3.36
N ALA A 102 -0.25 -6.62 -4.55
CA ALA A 102 -1.35 -5.92 -5.21
C ALA A 102 -2.47 -6.88 -5.64
N ARG A 103 -2.15 -8.05 -6.20
CA ARG A 103 -3.11 -9.06 -6.68
C ARG A 103 -4.02 -9.57 -5.56
N SER A 104 -3.43 -9.95 -4.42
CA SER A 104 -4.20 -10.50 -3.28
C SER A 104 -5.27 -9.50 -2.79
N ARG A 105 -4.94 -8.21 -2.76
CA ARG A 105 -5.87 -7.12 -2.41
C ARG A 105 -6.94 -6.87 -3.50
N TRP A 106 -6.58 -7.01 -4.77
CA TRP A 106 -7.50 -6.82 -5.90
C TRP A 106 -8.60 -7.90 -5.94
N SER A 107 -8.28 -9.13 -5.53
CA SER A 107 -9.26 -10.23 -5.46
C SER A 107 -10.35 -9.99 -4.40
N ASP A 108 -9.99 -9.37 -3.27
CA ASP A 108 -10.96 -8.98 -2.23
C ASP A 108 -11.81 -7.78 -2.67
N SER A 109 -11.19 -6.79 -3.30
CA SER A 109 -11.91 -5.60 -3.80
C SER A 109 -12.89 -5.94 -4.92
N ALA A 110 -12.58 -6.93 -5.78
CA ALA A 110 -13.49 -7.42 -6.80
C ALA A 110 -14.71 -8.12 -6.20
N ARG A 111 -14.54 -8.91 -5.14
CA ARG A 111 -15.65 -9.52 -4.38
C ARG A 111 -16.51 -8.47 -3.68
N ILE A 112 -15.89 -7.47 -3.07
CA ILE A 112 -16.60 -6.35 -2.41
C ILE A 112 -17.34 -5.49 -3.43
N SER A 113 -16.75 -5.18 -4.58
CA SER A 113 -17.41 -4.44 -5.67
C SER A 113 -18.58 -5.22 -6.28
N CYS A 114 -18.48 -6.55 -6.37
CA CYS A 114 -19.59 -7.41 -6.79
C CYS A 114 -20.71 -7.46 -5.73
N CYS A 115 -20.34 -7.50 -4.42
CA CYS A 115 -21.30 -7.37 -3.31
C CYS A 115 -21.98 -6.00 -3.26
N LEU A 116 -21.24 -4.89 -3.43
CA LEU A 116 -21.79 -3.53 -3.48
C LEU A 116 -22.67 -3.33 -4.72
N ARG A 117 -22.27 -3.87 -5.88
CA ARG A 117 -23.09 -3.86 -7.10
C ARG A 117 -24.35 -4.71 -6.97
N ARG A 118 -24.33 -5.77 -6.15
CA ARG A 118 -25.51 -6.55 -5.79
C ARG A 118 -26.41 -5.81 -4.79
N SER A 119 -25.84 -5.07 -3.84
CA SER A 119 -26.57 -4.27 -2.86
C SER A 119 -27.31 -3.07 -3.48
N HIS A 120 -26.72 -2.40 -4.49
CA HIS A 120 -27.39 -1.30 -5.20
C HIS A 120 -28.55 -1.74 -6.11
N ARG A 121 -28.62 -3.01 -6.52
CA ARG A 121 -29.72 -3.53 -7.37
C ARG A 121 -30.99 -3.87 -6.56
N VAL A 122 -30.87 -4.14 -5.25
CA VAL A 122 -32.05 -4.43 -4.40
C VAL A 122 -32.73 -3.15 -3.89
N ARG A 123 -31.99 -2.03 -3.81
CA ARG A 123 -32.52 -0.75 -3.34
C ARG A 123 -33.41 -0.01 -4.36
N TRP A 124 -33.35 -0.40 -5.64
CA TRP A 124 -34.17 0.19 -6.70
C TRP A 124 -35.45 -0.60 -7.04
N CYS A 125 -35.59 -1.86 -6.62
CA CYS A 125 -36.79 -2.66 -6.92
C CYS A 125 -37.95 -2.51 -5.92
N THR A 126 -37.77 -1.74 -4.83
CA THR A 126 -38.82 -1.52 -3.80
C THR A 126 -39.31 -0.06 -3.73
N SER A 127 -38.88 0.79 -4.66
CA SER A 127 -39.27 2.21 -4.72
C SER A 127 -40.12 2.58 -5.95
N ASP A 128 -40.52 1.59 -6.77
CA ASP A 128 -41.21 1.85 -8.05
C ASP A 128 -42.44 0.94 -8.25
N SER A 129 -43.27 0.82 -7.21
CA SER A 129 -44.54 0.09 -7.27
C SER A 129 -45.67 0.71 -6.44
N ARG A 130 -45.56 1.98 -6.03
CA ARG A 130 -46.52 2.66 -5.13
C ARG A 130 -46.89 4.10 -5.48
N SER A 131 -46.98 4.47 -6.76
CA SER A 131 -47.50 5.79 -7.14
C SER A 131 -48.31 5.81 -8.45
N GLY A 132 -49.25 4.88 -8.59
CA GLY A 132 -50.10 4.80 -9.79
C GLY A 132 -51.48 4.17 -9.56
N ARG A 133 -52.22 4.57 -8.51
CA ARG A 133 -53.66 4.27 -8.41
C ARG A 133 -54.40 5.13 -7.36
N SER A 134 -55.00 6.25 -7.79
CA SER A 134 -56.23 6.87 -7.25
C SER A 134 -56.54 8.14 -8.07
N SER A 135 -57.18 8.03 -9.24
CA SER A 135 -58.62 8.33 -9.45
C SER A 135 -59.14 9.44 -8.53
N SER A 136 -59.30 10.68 -8.99
CA SER A 136 -60.48 11.14 -9.74
C SER A 136 -61.80 10.74 -9.06
N ARG A 137 -62.16 11.47 -8.02
CA ARG A 137 -63.52 11.86 -7.67
C ARG A 137 -63.47 13.30 -7.17
#